data_AF-A0A937UUN4-F1
#
_entry.id   AF-A0A937UUN4-F1
#
_cell.length_a   1.000
_cell.length_b   1.000
_cell.length_c   1.000
_cell.angle_alpha   90.00
_cell.angle_beta   90.00
_cell.angle_gamma   90.00
#
_symmetry.space_group_name_H-M   'P 1'
#
loop_
_entity.id
_entity.type
_entity.pdbx_description
1 polymer ?
#
loop_
_entity_poly.entity_id
_entity_poly.type
_entity_poly.pdbx_seq_one_letter_code
_entity_poly.pdbx_strand_id
1 'polypeptide(L)'
;MTTDLERELTAGMAERVASVRLGGDVLVAAARRHRRRVVARRAASATGTLTVAGAVLVVAIGGGPAGPAAPPPGAVSPGATSPAVIAELPTVAFVAARVDAAVSNTGDVVQHVVSQVTFDGQTSQSETWFDTVTGAQRIVGADSPSSPRRDQAMAEASPGGNVVTTVVDFASRTWWTETFPPRSAGEGPYVGGGLLGTTPSDVRDSLTGASESWTVVGPAELDGRATICLRRDFKDDAPGTGGSEQIWVDAETYDVLRTQAEKATPGIRMTVRSDFSELARTPDALANLTVVPPAGFTRVPPPVSAPEGVG
;
A
#
# COMPACT_ATOMS: atom_id res chain seq x y z
N MET A 1 11.17 -2.36 29.51
CA MET A 1 11.24 -3.69 30.15
C MET A 1 10.25 -4.72 29.56
N THR A 2 9.50 -4.39 28.50
CA THR A 2 8.51 -5.28 27.86
C THR A 2 9.06 -6.15 26.71
N THR A 3 10.31 -5.92 26.29
CA THR A 3 10.90 -6.52 25.06
C THR A 3 11.32 -7.98 25.19
N ASP A 4 11.61 -8.46 26.40
CA ASP A 4 12.10 -9.83 26.59
C ASP A 4 10.94 -10.83 26.67
N LEU A 5 9.82 -10.44 27.28
CA LEU A 5 8.61 -11.24 27.33
C LEU A 5 8.01 -11.42 25.92
N GLU A 6 7.94 -10.34 25.12
CA GLU A 6 7.47 -10.42 23.73
C GLU A 6 8.36 -11.35 22.89
N ARG A 7 9.68 -11.29 23.08
CA ARG A 7 10.64 -12.16 22.35
C ARG A 7 10.47 -13.63 22.73
N GLU A 8 10.30 -13.94 24.01
CA GLU A 8 10.03 -15.30 24.47
C GLU A 8 8.68 -15.83 23.98
N LEU A 9 7.65 -14.97 23.92
CA LEU A 9 6.32 -15.34 23.44
C LEU A 9 6.32 -15.59 21.93
N THR A 10 7.01 -14.75 21.14
CA THR A 10 7.20 -14.97 19.71
C THR A 10 7.99 -16.26 19.45
N ALA A 11 9.07 -16.53 20.21
CA ALA A 11 9.86 -17.74 20.06
C ALA A 11 9.04 -19.01 20.41
N GLY A 12 8.29 -18.98 21.52
CA GLY A 12 7.45 -20.11 21.93
C GLY A 12 6.27 -20.36 20.98
N MET A 13 5.71 -19.31 20.38
CA MET A 13 4.70 -19.44 19.33
C MET A 13 5.29 -20.03 18.04
N ALA A 14 6.47 -19.58 17.63
CA ALA A 14 7.16 -20.13 16.47
C ALA A 14 7.48 -21.62 16.65
N GLU A 15 7.92 -22.04 17.84
CA GLU A 15 8.20 -23.45 18.16
C GLU A 15 6.93 -24.32 18.15
N ARG A 16 5.81 -23.82 18.68
CA ARG A 16 4.51 -24.53 18.67
C ARG A 16 3.93 -24.69 17.27
N VAL A 17 4.17 -23.72 16.39
CA VAL A 17 3.65 -23.71 15.01
C VAL A 17 4.61 -24.44 14.05
N ALA A 18 5.89 -24.59 14.40
CA ALA A 18 6.89 -25.29 13.58
C ALA A 18 6.49 -26.73 13.21
N SER A 19 5.68 -27.40 14.03
CA SER A 19 5.16 -28.75 13.73
C SER A 19 3.83 -28.77 12.98
N VAL A 20 3.14 -27.64 12.84
CA VAL A 20 1.84 -27.56 12.18
C VAL A 20 2.05 -27.34 10.69
N ARG A 21 2.12 -28.44 9.94
CA ARG A 21 2.12 -28.39 8.47
C ARG A 21 0.68 -28.31 7.97
N LEU A 22 0.26 -27.13 7.55
CA LEU A 22 -0.97 -26.97 6.78
C LEU A 22 -0.77 -27.64 5.42
N GLY A 23 -1.65 -28.58 5.07
CA GLY A 23 -1.66 -29.19 3.75
C GLY A 23 -1.88 -28.13 2.66
N GLY A 24 -1.16 -28.25 1.55
CA GLY A 24 -1.29 -27.31 0.42
C GLY A 24 -2.72 -27.28 -0.15
N ASP A 25 -3.45 -28.37 -0.02
CA ASP A 25 -4.88 -28.50 -0.33
C ASP A 25 -5.76 -27.61 0.57
N VAL A 26 -5.44 -27.50 1.86
CA VAL A 26 -6.13 -26.60 2.81
C VAL A 26 -5.87 -25.15 2.44
N LEU A 27 -4.63 -24.79 2.10
CA LEU A 27 -4.27 -23.44 1.66
C LEU A 27 -4.94 -23.07 0.33
N VAL A 28 -4.93 -23.96 -0.66
CA VAL A 28 -5.60 -23.74 -1.95
C VAL A 28 -7.12 -23.65 -1.78
N ALA A 29 -7.73 -24.48 -0.92
CA ALA A 29 -9.15 -24.42 -0.63
C ALA A 29 -9.54 -23.14 0.13
N ALA A 30 -8.72 -22.70 1.09
CA ALA A 30 -8.89 -21.45 1.81
C ALA A 30 -8.76 -20.24 0.89
N ALA A 31 -7.71 -20.20 0.06
CA ALA A 31 -7.50 -19.15 -0.95
C ALA A 31 -8.67 -19.10 -1.94
N ARG A 32 -9.11 -20.25 -2.49
CA ARG A 32 -10.25 -20.29 -3.43
C ARG A 32 -11.56 -19.84 -2.79
N ARG A 33 -11.79 -20.15 -1.50
CA ARG A 33 -12.97 -19.68 -0.75
C ARG A 33 -12.90 -18.19 -0.45
N HIS A 34 -11.71 -17.67 -0.16
CA HIS A 34 -11.47 -16.26 0.06
C HIS A 34 -11.67 -15.46 -1.24
N ARG A 35 -11.11 -15.91 -2.37
CA ARG A 35 -11.34 -15.38 -3.72
C ARG A 35 -12.81 -15.19 -4.05
N ARG A 36 -13.62 -16.24 -3.82
CA ARG A 36 -15.06 -16.18 -4.04
C ARG A 36 -15.74 -15.12 -3.17
N ARG A 37 -15.28 -14.92 -1.93
CA ARG A 37 -15.83 -13.90 -1.03
C ARG A 37 -15.41 -12.48 -1.40
N VAL A 38 -14.16 -12.28 -1.81
CA VAL A 38 -13.65 -10.96 -2.22
C VAL A 38 -14.30 -10.51 -3.52
N VAL A 39 -14.41 -11.39 -4.53
CA VAL A 39 -15.13 -11.10 -5.78
C VAL A 39 -16.61 -10.81 -5.51
N ALA A 40 -17.26 -11.58 -4.64
CA ALA A 40 -18.65 -11.31 -4.25
C ALA A 40 -18.82 -9.97 -3.51
N ARG A 41 -17.87 -9.57 -2.66
CA ARG A 41 -17.89 -8.26 -1.98
C ARG A 41 -17.62 -7.10 -2.95
N ARG A 42 -16.70 -7.26 -3.90
CA ARG A 42 -16.45 -6.26 -4.95
C ARG A 42 -17.66 -6.09 -5.87
N ALA A 43 -18.37 -7.18 -6.20
CA ALA A 43 -19.63 -7.11 -6.96
C ALA A 43 -20.79 -6.49 -6.15
N ALA A 44 -20.89 -6.78 -4.85
CA ALA A 44 -21.91 -6.17 -3.98
C ALA A 44 -21.71 -4.66 -3.78
N SER A 45 -20.47 -4.17 -3.93
CA SER A 45 -20.13 -2.74 -3.82
C SER A 45 -20.48 -1.93 -5.07
N ALA A 46 -20.84 -2.60 -6.18
CA ALA A 46 -21.23 -1.97 -7.44
C ALA A 46 -22.77 -1.89 -7.65
N THR A 47 -23.57 -2.37 -6.70
CA THR A 47 -25.05 -2.37 -6.82
C THR A 47 -25.64 -1.25 -5.98
N GLY A 48 -25.50 -0.02 -6.47
CA GLY A 48 -25.99 1.18 -5.78
C GLY A 48 -26.38 2.29 -6.72
N THR A 49 -27.33 2.01 -7.63
CA THR A 49 -28.43 2.88 -8.10
C THR A 49 -28.85 2.45 -9.52
N LEU A 50 -29.83 1.55 -9.64
CA LEU A 50 -30.72 1.54 -10.80
C LEU A 50 -32.17 1.45 -10.34
N THR A 51 -32.83 2.56 -10.57
CA THR A 51 -34.25 2.82 -10.72
C THR A 51 -35.11 1.61 -11.11
N VAL A 52 -36.26 1.53 -10.43
CA VAL A 52 -37.42 0.69 -10.71
C VAL A 52 -37.79 0.67 -12.20
N ALA A 53 -37.75 -0.52 -12.82
CA ALA A 53 -38.67 -0.91 -13.91
C ALA A 53 -38.44 -2.39 -14.34
N GLY A 54 -39.53 -3.16 -14.36
CA GLY A 54 -39.67 -4.31 -15.27
C GLY A 54 -39.34 -5.69 -14.69
N ALA A 55 -40.39 -6.41 -14.31
CA ALA A 55 -40.36 -7.84 -14.00
C ALA A 55 -39.97 -8.69 -15.23
N VAL A 56 -39.06 -9.65 -15.05
CA VAL A 56 -39.07 -10.91 -15.81
C VAL A 56 -38.74 -12.06 -14.85
N LEU A 57 -39.76 -12.86 -14.62
CA LEU A 57 -39.76 -14.09 -13.84
C LEU A 57 -39.29 -15.22 -14.76
N VAL A 58 -38.08 -15.78 -14.56
CA VAL A 58 -37.71 -17.06 -15.20
C VAL A 58 -37.78 -18.15 -14.15
N VAL A 59 -38.96 -18.77 -14.10
CA VAL A 59 -39.22 -20.03 -13.43
C VAL A 59 -38.71 -21.15 -14.34
N ALA A 60 -37.66 -21.85 -13.92
CA ALA A 60 -37.30 -23.15 -14.49
C ALA A 60 -37.81 -24.24 -13.54
N ILE A 61 -39.05 -24.68 -13.77
CA ILE A 61 -39.59 -25.94 -13.27
C ILE A 61 -39.09 -27.04 -14.21
N GLY A 62 -38.42 -28.04 -13.63
CA GLY A 62 -38.09 -29.29 -14.31
C GLY A 62 -38.01 -30.40 -13.28
N GLY A 63 -39.13 -31.08 -13.06
CA GLY A 63 -39.23 -32.27 -12.22
C GLY A 63 -38.81 -33.55 -12.96
N GLY A 64 -38.42 -34.57 -12.19
CA GLY A 64 -38.23 -35.94 -12.69
C GLY A 64 -37.42 -36.82 -11.75
N PRO A 65 -38.01 -37.86 -11.12
CA PRO A 65 -37.40 -38.64 -10.02
C PRO A 65 -36.69 -39.92 -10.51
N ALA A 66 -35.72 -40.41 -9.72
CA ALA A 66 -35.44 -41.82 -9.41
C ALA A 66 -33.99 -42.00 -8.92
N GLY A 67 -33.82 -42.57 -7.72
CA GLY A 67 -32.56 -43.20 -7.32
C GLY A 67 -32.27 -44.46 -8.17
N PRO A 68 -31.11 -45.12 -8.02
CA PRO A 68 -30.74 -45.69 -6.72
C PRO A 68 -29.24 -45.74 -6.38
N ALA A 69 -28.98 -46.26 -5.17
CA ALA A 69 -27.79 -46.98 -4.73
C ALA A 69 -26.57 -46.17 -4.26
N ALA A 70 -26.47 -46.09 -2.94
CA ALA A 70 -25.23 -45.89 -2.20
C ALA A 70 -24.25 -47.06 -2.46
N PRO A 71 -22.94 -46.79 -2.63
CA PRO A 71 -21.92 -47.82 -2.51
C PRO A 71 -21.48 -48.01 -1.03
N PRO A 72 -20.97 -49.19 -0.67
CA PRO A 72 -20.68 -49.58 0.71
C PRO A 72 -19.49 -48.83 1.34
N PRO A 73 -19.41 -48.74 2.68
CA PRO A 73 -18.25 -48.21 3.37
C PRO A 73 -17.18 -49.30 3.49
N GLY A 74 -16.08 -49.19 2.75
CA GLY A 74 -14.98 -50.14 2.90
C GLY A 74 -13.95 -50.10 1.78
N ALA A 75 -13.12 -49.05 1.75
CA ALA A 75 -11.81 -49.10 1.12
C ALA A 75 -10.93 -47.99 1.71
N VAL A 76 -10.22 -48.31 2.80
CA VAL A 76 -9.10 -47.49 3.27
C VAL A 76 -7.93 -47.84 2.34
N SER A 77 -7.69 -47.03 1.32
CA SER A 77 -6.44 -47.11 0.56
C SER A 77 -5.30 -46.59 1.44
N PRO A 78 -4.28 -47.41 1.76
CA PRO A 78 -3.07 -46.92 2.39
C PRO A 78 -2.16 -46.33 1.31
N GLY A 79 -1.67 -45.11 1.53
CA GLY A 79 -0.47 -44.63 0.86
C GLY A 79 -0.68 -43.93 -0.48
N ALA A 80 -1.39 -42.81 -0.48
CA ALA A 80 -1.02 -41.70 -1.35
C ALA A 80 -0.25 -40.70 -0.49
N THR A 81 1.06 -40.94 -0.30
CA THR A 81 2.00 -39.87 0.07
C THR A 81 1.91 -38.81 -1.02
N SER A 82 1.02 -37.85 -0.81
CA SER A 82 0.96 -36.64 -1.61
C SER A 82 2.34 -36.01 -1.49
N PRO A 83 3.11 -35.85 -2.58
CA PRO A 83 4.39 -35.20 -2.50
C PRO A 83 4.13 -33.83 -1.88
N ALA A 84 4.81 -33.54 -0.76
CA ALA A 84 4.80 -32.21 -0.18
C ALA A 84 5.30 -31.26 -1.27
N VAL A 85 4.38 -30.59 -1.95
CA VAL A 85 4.70 -29.53 -2.90
C VAL A 85 5.33 -28.45 -2.05
N ILE A 86 6.66 -28.43 -2.01
CA ILE A 86 7.40 -27.28 -1.53
C ILE A 86 6.95 -26.16 -2.46
N ALA A 87 6.10 -25.27 -1.94
CA ALA A 87 5.69 -24.10 -2.68
C ALA A 87 6.95 -23.28 -2.92
N GLU A 88 7.46 -23.35 -4.14
CA GLU A 88 8.64 -22.59 -4.55
C GLU A 88 8.33 -21.11 -4.35
N LEU A 89 9.22 -20.40 -3.65
CA LEU A 89 9.06 -18.97 -3.45
C LEU A 89 9.07 -18.28 -4.81
N PRO A 90 8.16 -17.32 -5.06
CA PRO A 90 8.21 -16.57 -6.30
C PRO A 90 9.56 -15.85 -6.40
N THR A 91 10.11 -15.77 -7.60
CA THR A 91 11.32 -14.98 -7.85
C THR A 91 10.99 -13.49 -7.75
N VAL A 92 12.00 -12.67 -7.44
CA VAL A 92 11.84 -11.20 -7.42
C VAL A 92 11.34 -10.68 -8.77
N ALA A 93 11.88 -11.18 -9.88
CA ALA A 93 11.45 -10.79 -11.22
C ALA A 93 9.95 -11.09 -11.46
N PHE A 94 9.46 -12.23 -10.97
CA PHE A 94 8.03 -12.55 -11.04
C PHE A 94 7.19 -11.58 -10.21
N VAL A 95 7.61 -11.28 -8.98
CA VAL A 95 6.89 -10.32 -8.11
C VAL A 95 6.90 -8.92 -8.74
N ALA A 96 8.05 -8.44 -9.22
CA ALA A 96 8.18 -7.13 -9.85
C ALA A 96 7.28 -6.99 -11.08
N ALA A 97 7.22 -7.99 -11.96
CA ALA A 97 6.32 -8.00 -13.11
C ALA A 97 4.83 -7.98 -12.70
N ARG A 98 4.48 -8.62 -11.58
CA ARG A 98 3.11 -8.61 -11.06
C ARG A 98 2.74 -7.29 -10.41
N VAL A 99 3.66 -6.67 -9.68
CA VAL A 99 3.49 -5.31 -9.13
C VAL A 99 3.34 -4.29 -10.26
N ASP A 100 4.17 -4.38 -11.30
CA ASP A 100 4.05 -3.52 -12.50
C ASP A 100 2.67 -3.63 -13.14
N ALA A 101 2.18 -4.86 -13.32
CA ALA A 101 0.83 -5.08 -13.82
C ALA A 101 -0.26 -4.58 -12.86
N ALA A 102 -0.10 -4.74 -11.54
CA ALA A 102 -1.08 -4.26 -10.56
C ALA A 102 -1.17 -2.73 -10.60
N VAL A 103 -0.01 -2.04 -10.48
CA VAL A 103 0.08 -0.57 -10.49
C VAL A 103 -0.38 0.03 -11.82
N SER A 104 -0.06 -0.61 -12.95
CA SER A 104 -0.50 -0.13 -14.27
C SER A 104 -1.99 -0.35 -14.52
N ASN A 105 -2.63 -1.26 -13.78
CA ASN A 105 -4.08 -1.51 -13.85
C ASN A 105 -4.86 -0.82 -12.72
N THR A 106 -4.18 -0.04 -11.87
CA THR A 106 -4.81 0.81 -10.88
C THR A 106 -5.65 1.86 -11.63
N GLY A 107 -6.94 1.56 -11.80
CA GLY A 107 -7.87 2.40 -12.55
C GLY A 107 -8.21 3.71 -11.83
N ASP A 108 -9.48 4.11 -11.91
CA ASP A 108 -9.98 5.34 -11.31
C ASP A 108 -10.10 5.20 -9.77
N VAL A 109 -9.01 5.48 -9.05
CA VAL A 109 -8.94 5.37 -7.59
C VAL A 109 -8.33 6.62 -6.97
N VAL A 110 -8.55 6.77 -5.68
CA VAL A 110 -7.76 7.66 -4.82
C VAL A 110 -6.84 6.81 -3.98
N GLN A 111 -5.53 7.00 -4.13
CA GLN A 111 -4.53 6.38 -3.27
C GLN A 111 -4.42 7.18 -1.97
N HIS A 112 -4.42 6.47 -0.84
CA HIS A 112 -4.18 7.03 0.48
C HIS A 112 -2.98 6.33 1.11
N VAL A 113 -1.98 7.13 1.47
CA VAL A 113 -0.72 6.68 2.04
C VAL A 113 -0.56 7.29 3.41
N VAL A 114 -0.41 6.47 4.43
CA VAL A 114 -0.10 6.92 5.79
C VAL A 114 1.37 6.64 6.04
N SER A 115 2.16 7.68 6.24
CA SER A 115 3.60 7.58 6.48
C SER A 115 3.93 7.92 7.92
N GLN A 116 4.84 7.15 8.52
CA GLN A 116 5.42 7.38 9.84
C GLN A 116 6.93 7.45 9.69
N VAL A 117 7.52 8.55 10.17
CA VAL A 117 8.97 8.75 10.19
C VAL A 117 9.40 8.80 11.64
N THR A 118 10.23 7.85 12.05
CA THR A 118 10.88 7.86 13.36
C THR A 118 12.34 8.26 13.17
N PHE A 119 12.76 9.35 13.79
CA PHE A 119 14.11 9.87 13.77
C PHE A 119 14.56 10.13 15.20
N ASP A 120 15.64 9.47 15.63
CA ASP A 120 16.21 9.59 16.98
C ASP A 120 15.16 9.41 18.11
N GLY A 121 14.30 8.41 17.94
CA GLY A 121 13.23 8.09 18.89
C GLY A 121 12.01 9.02 18.85
N GLN A 122 12.02 10.07 18.03
CA GLN A 122 10.85 10.93 17.80
C GLN A 122 10.12 10.49 16.55
N THR A 123 8.79 10.40 16.59
CA THR A 123 7.96 9.97 15.46
C THR A 123 7.07 11.11 14.96
N SER A 124 7.12 11.40 13.66
CA SER A 124 6.10 12.17 12.94
C SER A 124 5.23 11.24 12.09
N GLN A 125 4.02 11.71 11.81
CA GLN A 125 3.10 11.08 10.89
C GLN A 125 2.67 12.08 9.82
N SER A 126 2.52 11.60 8.59
CA SER A 126 1.90 12.31 7.48
C SER A 126 0.93 11.40 6.75
N GLU A 127 -0.03 12.02 6.07
CA GLU A 127 -0.97 11.36 5.19
C GLU A 127 -0.90 12.01 3.82
N THR A 128 -0.83 11.20 2.78
CA THR A 128 -0.87 11.63 1.38
C THR A 128 -2.08 11.03 0.70
N TRP A 129 -2.83 11.86 0.00
CA TRP A 129 -3.95 11.49 -0.84
C TRP A 129 -3.59 11.83 -2.28
N PHE A 130 -3.85 10.94 -3.23
CA PHE A 130 -3.50 11.10 -4.64
C PHE A 130 -4.60 10.55 -5.55
N ASP A 131 -5.15 11.38 -6.43
CA ASP A 131 -6.10 10.95 -7.47
C ASP A 131 -5.34 10.52 -8.72
N THR A 132 -5.44 9.23 -9.06
CA THR A 132 -4.73 8.64 -10.21
C THR A 132 -5.21 9.20 -11.55
N VAL A 133 -6.41 9.79 -11.61
CA VAL A 133 -7.00 10.32 -12.84
C VAL A 133 -6.59 11.77 -13.10
N THR A 134 -6.59 12.61 -12.07
CA THR A 134 -6.35 14.06 -12.23
C THR A 134 -4.95 14.50 -11.83
N GLY A 135 -4.18 13.63 -11.15
CA GLY A 135 -2.90 13.99 -10.55
C GLY A 135 -3.03 14.92 -9.35
N ALA A 136 -4.26 15.25 -8.91
CA ALA A 136 -4.47 16.04 -7.71
C ALA A 136 -3.93 15.28 -6.49
N GLN A 137 -3.29 16.01 -5.58
CA GLN A 137 -2.72 15.44 -4.37
C GLN A 137 -2.94 16.33 -3.16
N ARG A 138 -2.98 15.72 -1.97
CA ARG A 138 -2.95 16.44 -0.70
C ARG A 138 -2.04 15.73 0.29
N ILE A 139 -1.21 16.50 0.97
CA ILE A 139 -0.32 16.03 2.02
C ILE A 139 -0.70 16.74 3.32
N VAL A 140 -0.92 15.97 4.37
CA VAL A 140 -1.28 16.46 5.70
C VAL A 140 -0.33 15.86 6.72
N GLY A 141 0.43 16.66 7.44
CA GLY A 141 1.37 16.12 8.43
C GLY A 141 2.43 17.11 8.83
N ALA A 142 3.43 16.64 9.56
CA ALA A 142 4.62 17.41 9.88
C ALA A 142 5.80 16.92 9.03
N ASP A 143 6.58 17.86 8.48
CA ASP A 143 7.79 17.55 7.68
C ASP A 143 8.85 16.79 8.51
N SER A 144 8.83 16.96 9.83
CA SER A 144 9.70 16.28 10.79
C SER A 144 8.98 16.11 12.14
N PRO A 145 9.46 15.25 13.06
CA PRO A 145 8.88 15.13 14.41
C PRO A 145 8.83 16.43 15.20
N SER A 146 9.73 17.38 14.90
CA SER A 146 9.76 18.70 15.53
C SER A 146 9.00 19.79 14.76
N SER A 147 8.60 19.52 13.51
CA SER A 147 7.95 20.52 12.68
C SER A 147 6.48 20.68 13.06
N PRO A 148 5.92 21.91 12.97
CA PRO A 148 4.49 22.08 13.08
C PRO A 148 3.77 21.37 11.92
N ARG A 149 2.52 20.99 12.17
CA ARG A 149 1.66 20.40 11.14
C ARG A 149 1.41 21.40 10.00
N ARG A 150 1.49 20.91 8.77
CA ARG A 150 1.13 21.58 7.53
C ARG A 150 0.04 20.76 6.82
N ASP A 151 -0.80 21.44 6.08
CA ASP A 151 -1.78 20.82 5.18
C ASP A 151 -1.66 21.49 3.80
N GLN A 152 -1.34 20.69 2.79
CA GLN A 152 -0.99 21.15 1.46
C GLN A 152 -1.79 20.38 0.43
N ALA A 153 -2.57 21.06 -0.41
CA ALA A 153 -3.19 20.46 -1.59
C ALA A 153 -2.57 21.04 -2.86
N MET A 154 -2.40 20.19 -3.86
CA MET A 154 -1.90 20.53 -5.18
C MET A 154 -2.88 19.97 -6.20
N ALA A 155 -3.33 20.83 -7.11
CA ALA A 155 -4.21 20.45 -8.19
C ALA A 155 -3.78 21.16 -9.47
N GLU A 156 -3.88 20.49 -10.61
CA GLU A 156 -3.76 21.16 -11.89
C GLU A 156 -4.93 22.13 -12.07
N ALA A 157 -4.65 23.38 -12.46
CA ALA A 157 -5.70 24.34 -12.80
C ALA A 157 -6.49 23.90 -14.05
N SER A 158 -5.82 23.17 -14.94
CA SER A 158 -6.34 22.59 -16.18
C SER A 158 -5.40 21.48 -16.63
N PRO A 159 -5.86 20.47 -17.40
CA PRO A 159 -4.98 19.40 -17.91
C PRO A 159 -3.75 19.96 -18.64
N GLY A 160 -2.55 19.64 -18.14
CA GLY A 160 -1.28 20.15 -18.69
C GLY A 160 -1.03 21.64 -18.45
N GLY A 161 -1.80 22.25 -17.53
CA GLY A 161 -1.68 23.64 -17.13
C GLY A 161 -0.87 23.81 -15.84
N ASN A 162 -0.88 25.03 -15.33
CA ASN A 162 -0.19 25.35 -14.09
C ASN A 162 -0.72 24.52 -12.91
N VAL A 163 0.16 24.14 -11.99
CA VAL A 163 -0.19 23.47 -10.75
C VAL A 163 -0.45 24.52 -9.68
N VAL A 164 -1.66 24.52 -9.10
CA VAL A 164 -2.03 25.40 -8.00
C VAL A 164 -1.86 24.64 -6.70
N THR A 165 -1.03 25.20 -5.82
CA THR A 165 -0.75 24.65 -4.49
C THR A 165 -1.35 25.56 -3.43
N THR A 166 -2.22 25.04 -2.59
CA THR A 166 -2.71 25.74 -1.39
C THR A 166 -2.05 25.13 -0.17
N VAL A 167 -1.41 25.97 0.64
CA VAL A 167 -0.74 25.55 1.87
C VAL A 167 -1.39 26.22 3.06
N VAL A 168 -1.67 25.44 4.10
CA VAL A 168 -2.15 25.89 5.41
C VAL A 168 -1.07 25.56 6.44
N ASP A 169 -0.51 26.60 7.03
CA ASP A 169 0.47 26.49 8.12
C ASP A 169 -0.20 26.72 9.47
N PHE A 170 -0.32 25.64 10.24
CA PHE A 170 -0.97 25.67 11.55
C PHE A 170 -0.13 26.37 12.62
N ALA A 171 1.19 26.49 12.45
CA ALA A 171 2.06 27.17 13.40
C ALA A 171 1.81 28.68 13.39
N SER A 172 1.84 29.27 12.19
CA SER A 172 1.62 30.71 11.99
C SER A 172 0.14 31.09 11.88
N ARG A 173 -0.76 30.09 11.76
CA ARG A 173 -2.19 30.27 11.45
C ARG A 173 -2.38 31.08 10.16
N THR A 174 -1.56 30.78 9.17
CA THR A 174 -1.62 31.43 7.85
C THR A 174 -1.87 30.42 6.74
N TRP A 175 -2.28 30.93 5.58
CA TRP A 175 -2.37 30.13 4.38
C TRP A 175 -2.01 30.97 3.15
N TRP A 176 -1.52 30.31 2.11
CA TRP A 176 -1.23 30.94 0.83
C TRP A 176 -1.54 30.00 -0.31
N THR A 177 -1.56 30.57 -1.52
CA THR A 177 -1.67 29.81 -2.77
C THR A 177 -0.52 30.21 -3.66
N GLU A 178 0.15 29.22 -4.24
CA GLU A 178 1.21 29.40 -5.21
C GLU A 178 0.88 28.65 -6.50
N THR A 179 1.34 29.19 -7.63
CA THR A 179 1.10 28.64 -8.94
C THR A 179 2.44 28.30 -9.57
N PHE A 180 2.66 27.01 -9.83
CA PHE A 180 3.85 26.51 -10.50
C PHE A 180 3.55 26.30 -12.00
N PRO A 181 4.55 26.43 -12.87
CA PRO A 181 4.39 26.03 -14.26
C PRO A 181 3.97 24.55 -14.37
N PRO A 182 3.35 24.15 -15.49
CA PRO A 182 3.09 22.74 -15.74
C PRO A 182 4.38 21.95 -15.65
N ARG A 183 4.26 20.73 -15.12
CA ARG A 183 5.38 19.79 -15.07
C ARG A 183 5.79 19.36 -16.46
N SER A 184 7.07 19.06 -16.60
CA SER A 184 7.52 18.33 -17.78
C SER A 184 6.90 16.94 -17.74
N ALA A 185 6.43 16.45 -18.89
CA ALA A 185 5.91 15.09 -18.99
C ALA A 185 6.98 14.10 -18.49
N GLY A 186 6.68 13.37 -17.40
CA GLY A 186 7.59 12.42 -16.77
C GLY A 186 8.13 12.82 -15.39
N GLU A 187 7.92 14.06 -14.94
CA GLU A 187 8.22 14.42 -13.54
C GLU A 187 7.15 13.81 -12.61
N GLY A 188 7.55 12.80 -11.82
CA GLY A 188 6.69 12.14 -10.84
C GLY A 188 6.09 13.10 -9.81
N PRO A 189 5.08 12.70 -9.01
CA PRO A 189 4.32 13.56 -8.07
C PRO A 189 5.23 14.43 -7.16
N TYR A 190 4.76 15.60 -6.69
CA TYR A 190 5.55 16.52 -5.82
C TYR A 190 5.62 15.94 -4.40
N VAL A 191 6.06 14.71 -4.29
CA VAL A 191 6.27 14.07 -3.00
C VAL A 191 7.75 14.14 -2.75
N GLY A 192 8.13 14.82 -1.66
CA GLY A 192 9.54 14.99 -1.28
C GLY A 192 10.25 13.65 -1.35
N GLY A 193 11.39 13.62 -2.03
CA GLY A 193 12.19 12.42 -2.31
C GLY A 193 12.73 11.77 -1.05
N GLY A 194 11.86 11.12 -0.28
CA GLY A 194 12.24 10.25 0.81
C GLY A 194 13.02 9.05 0.27
N LEU A 195 13.71 8.35 1.17
CA LEU A 195 14.46 7.12 0.84
C LEU A 195 13.60 6.06 0.14
N LEU A 196 12.28 6.14 0.29
CA LEU A 196 11.33 5.31 -0.41
C LEU A 196 10.41 6.16 -1.27
N GLY A 197 10.10 5.59 -2.43
CA GLY A 197 8.92 5.94 -3.17
C GLY A 197 7.69 6.09 -2.26
N THR A 198 6.98 7.19 -2.42
CA THR A 198 5.81 7.54 -1.59
C THR A 198 4.51 7.13 -2.26
N THR A 199 4.59 6.66 -3.50
CA THR A 199 3.48 6.15 -4.29
C THR A 199 3.76 4.71 -4.74
N PRO A 200 2.71 3.92 -5.05
CA PRO A 200 2.87 2.60 -5.67
C PRO A 200 3.67 2.64 -6.99
N SER A 201 3.58 3.74 -7.75
CA SER A 201 4.37 3.96 -8.97
C SER A 201 5.87 4.03 -8.68
N ASP A 202 6.27 4.75 -7.64
CA ASP A 202 7.68 4.82 -7.25
C ASP A 202 8.19 3.43 -6.78
N VAL A 203 7.34 2.66 -6.09
CA VAL A 203 7.66 1.28 -5.69
C VAL A 203 7.86 0.39 -6.90
N ARG A 204 6.96 0.47 -7.90
CA ARG A 204 7.12 -0.23 -9.19
C ARG A 204 8.45 0.15 -9.83
N ASP A 205 8.77 1.44 -9.92
CA ASP A 205 9.99 1.92 -10.57
C ASP A 205 11.25 1.43 -9.82
N SER A 206 11.21 1.38 -8.49
CA SER A 206 12.29 0.80 -7.67
C SER A 206 12.46 -0.72 -7.85
N LEU A 207 11.37 -1.45 -8.08
CA LEU A 207 11.41 -2.89 -8.31
C LEU A 207 11.89 -3.24 -9.72
N THR A 208 11.48 -2.46 -10.73
CA THR A 208 11.87 -2.69 -12.12
C THR A 208 13.28 -2.20 -12.41
N GLY A 209 13.68 -1.05 -11.87
CA GLY A 209 15.00 -0.45 -12.09
C GLY A 209 16.15 -1.13 -11.33
N ALA A 210 15.86 -1.84 -10.24
CA ALA A 210 16.89 -2.43 -9.37
C ALA A 210 16.54 -3.86 -8.91
N SER A 211 15.85 -4.64 -9.74
CA SER A 211 15.35 -5.99 -9.38
C SER A 211 16.43 -6.91 -8.78
N GLU A 212 17.69 -6.82 -9.23
CA GLU A 212 18.79 -7.64 -8.73
C GLU A 212 19.22 -7.31 -7.29
N SER A 213 18.88 -6.12 -6.78
CA SER A 213 19.20 -5.71 -5.40
C SER A 213 18.21 -6.25 -4.37
N TRP A 214 17.05 -6.73 -4.83
CA TRP A 214 15.98 -7.24 -3.98
C TRP A 214 16.09 -8.74 -3.78
N THR A 215 15.57 -9.21 -2.65
CA THR A 215 15.44 -10.62 -2.30
C THR A 215 14.04 -10.88 -1.77
N VAL A 216 13.48 -12.05 -2.09
CA VAL A 216 12.21 -12.48 -1.48
C VAL A 216 12.53 -13.07 -0.10
N VAL A 217 12.05 -12.42 0.96
CA VAL A 217 12.22 -12.91 2.33
C VAL A 217 11.32 -14.13 2.57
N GLY A 218 10.12 -14.11 1.98
CA GLY A 218 9.16 -15.20 2.03
C GLY A 218 7.72 -14.72 2.24
N PRO A 219 6.78 -15.66 2.43
CA PRO A 219 5.42 -15.36 2.82
C PRO A 219 5.42 -14.70 4.20
N ALA A 220 4.67 -13.61 4.32
CA ALA A 220 4.45 -12.92 5.58
C ALA A 220 2.95 -12.69 5.77
N GLU A 221 2.55 -12.43 7.01
CA GLU A 221 1.20 -11.98 7.32
C GLU A 221 1.26 -10.50 7.73
N LEU A 222 0.48 -9.66 7.05
CA LEU A 222 0.36 -8.24 7.35
C LEU A 222 -1.11 -7.94 7.65
N ASP A 223 -1.41 -7.58 8.89
CA ASP A 223 -2.77 -7.21 9.33
C ASP A 223 -3.84 -8.25 8.93
N GLY A 224 -3.51 -9.54 9.06
CA GLY A 224 -4.40 -10.67 8.70
C GLY A 224 -4.41 -11.05 7.21
N ARG A 225 -3.56 -10.43 6.39
CA ARG A 225 -3.47 -10.68 4.93
C ARG A 225 -2.21 -11.47 4.60
N ALA A 226 -2.33 -12.43 3.69
CA ALA A 226 -1.18 -13.11 3.13
C ALA A 226 -0.42 -12.16 2.20
N THR A 227 0.88 -12.00 2.44
CA THR A 227 1.75 -11.08 1.71
C THR A 227 3.04 -11.74 1.27
N ILE A 228 3.70 -11.14 0.30
CA ILE A 228 5.08 -11.45 -0.07
C ILE A 228 5.94 -10.27 0.38
N CYS A 229 6.96 -10.55 1.20
CA CYS A 229 7.92 -9.52 1.62
C CYS A 229 9.18 -9.58 0.73
N LEU A 230 9.50 -8.43 0.13
CA LEU A 230 10.75 -8.18 -0.58
C LEU A 230 11.66 -7.36 0.32
N ARG A 231 12.96 -7.66 0.33
CA ARG A 231 13.96 -6.89 1.07
C ARG A 231 15.18 -6.61 0.22
N ARG A 232 15.72 -5.40 0.33
CA ARG A 232 17.09 -5.08 -0.08
C ARG A 232 17.84 -4.46 1.09
N ASP A 233 19.13 -4.72 1.15
CA ASP A 233 20.04 -4.01 2.04
C ASP A 233 20.90 -3.06 1.18
N PHE A 234 21.17 -1.87 1.69
CA PHE A 234 22.04 -0.90 1.02
C PHE A 234 23.13 -0.43 1.98
N LYS A 235 24.27 -0.05 1.41
CA LYS A 235 25.38 0.55 2.14
C LYS A 235 25.68 1.89 1.49
N ASP A 236 25.90 2.91 2.31
CA ASP A 236 26.44 4.16 1.79
C ASP A 236 27.98 4.10 1.89
N ASP A 237 28.68 5.03 1.22
CA ASP A 237 30.15 5.04 1.18
C ASP A 237 30.80 5.31 2.55
N ALA A 238 30.05 5.87 3.50
CA ALA A 238 30.59 6.20 4.81
C ALA A 238 30.62 4.98 5.76
N PRO A 239 31.68 4.81 6.57
CA PRO A 239 31.74 3.72 7.55
C PRO A 239 30.57 3.78 8.55
N GLY A 240 29.94 2.63 8.79
CA GLY A 240 28.81 2.51 9.71
C GLY A 240 27.52 3.14 9.21
N THR A 241 27.45 3.50 7.92
CA THR A 241 26.23 3.96 7.26
C THR A 241 25.66 2.88 6.34
N GLY A 242 24.34 2.86 6.23
CA GLY A 242 23.61 1.93 5.39
C GLY A 242 22.22 1.68 5.96
N GLY A 243 21.55 0.68 5.43
CA GLY A 243 20.18 0.42 5.80
C GLY A 243 19.58 -0.78 5.12
N SER A 244 18.27 -0.90 5.30
CA SER A 244 17.46 -1.91 4.62
C SER A 244 16.15 -1.29 4.20
N GLU A 245 15.59 -1.83 3.13
CA GLU A 245 14.25 -1.52 2.68
C GLU A 245 13.45 -2.79 2.54
N GLN A 246 12.17 -2.71 2.87
CA GLN A 246 11.23 -3.80 2.77
C GLN A 246 9.95 -3.32 2.09
N ILE A 247 9.38 -4.20 1.26
CA ILE A 247 8.14 -3.97 0.54
C ILE A 247 7.25 -5.19 0.77
N TRP A 248 6.03 -4.95 1.25
CA TRP A 248 5.00 -5.97 1.38
C TRP A 248 3.97 -5.75 0.29
N VAL A 249 3.74 -6.81 -0.49
CA VAL A 249 2.70 -6.84 -1.52
C VAL A 249 1.68 -7.92 -1.17
N ASP A 250 0.41 -7.70 -1.51
CA ASP A 250 -0.62 -8.71 -1.37
C ASP A 250 -0.25 -9.96 -2.18
N ALA A 251 -0.33 -11.15 -1.59
CA ALA A 251 0.11 -12.37 -2.27
C ALA A 251 -0.80 -12.80 -3.43
N GLU A 252 -2.02 -12.27 -3.50
CA GLU A 252 -2.99 -12.57 -4.56
C GLU A 252 -3.03 -11.47 -5.62
N THR A 253 -3.17 -10.22 -5.20
CA THR A 253 -3.35 -9.07 -6.13
C THR A 253 -2.04 -8.40 -6.50
N TYR A 254 -0.98 -8.58 -5.70
CA TYR A 254 0.31 -7.89 -5.83
C TYR A 254 0.19 -6.37 -5.66
N ASP A 255 -0.91 -5.90 -5.06
CA ASP A 255 -1.04 -4.50 -4.65
C ASP A 255 0.00 -4.21 -3.56
N VAL A 256 0.66 -3.06 -3.66
CA VAL A 256 1.60 -2.60 -2.63
C VAL A 256 0.82 -2.26 -1.37
N LEU A 257 1.17 -2.88 -0.24
CA LEU A 257 0.47 -2.68 1.04
C LEU A 257 1.29 -1.85 2.02
N ARG A 258 2.61 -2.09 2.07
CA ARG A 258 3.52 -1.38 2.97
C ARG A 258 4.90 -1.27 2.36
N THR A 259 5.57 -0.16 2.65
CA THR A 259 7.02 -0.04 2.54
C THR A 259 7.60 0.32 3.90
N GLN A 260 8.84 -0.12 4.17
CA GLN A 260 9.58 0.26 5.35
C GLN A 260 11.06 0.38 5.00
N ALA A 261 11.66 1.52 5.31
CA ALA A 261 13.09 1.74 5.22
C ALA A 261 13.65 2.00 6.61
N GLU A 262 14.81 1.41 6.86
CA GLU A 262 15.62 1.70 8.03
C GLU A 262 16.97 2.21 7.54
N LYS A 263 17.38 3.38 8.01
CA LYS A 263 18.69 3.95 7.75
C LYS A 263 19.42 4.17 9.07
N ALA A 264 20.63 3.66 9.14
CA ALA A 264 21.55 3.89 10.23
C ALA A 264 22.69 4.80 9.76
N THR A 265 22.98 5.81 10.55
CA THR A 265 24.15 6.68 10.46
C THR A 265 24.78 6.74 11.85
N PRO A 266 26.09 7.04 12.00
CA PRO A 266 26.70 7.16 13.32
C PRO A 266 25.91 8.11 14.23
N GLY A 267 25.34 7.56 15.31
CA GLY A 267 24.54 8.31 16.28
C GLY A 267 23.07 8.58 15.88
N ILE A 268 22.62 8.16 14.69
CA ILE A 268 21.28 8.44 14.19
C ILE A 268 20.65 7.17 13.61
N ARG A 269 19.44 6.84 14.06
CA ARG A 269 18.60 5.81 13.45
C ARG A 269 17.32 6.45 12.94
N MET A 270 17.03 6.19 11.66
CA MET A 270 15.81 6.62 11.01
C MET A 270 15.03 5.40 10.52
N THR A 271 13.73 5.40 10.77
CA THR A 271 12.80 4.42 10.22
C THR A 271 11.68 5.18 9.52
N VAL A 272 11.44 4.87 8.25
CA VAL A 272 10.31 5.38 7.48
C VAL A 272 9.41 4.19 7.18
N ARG A 273 8.13 4.29 7.50
CA ARG A 273 7.12 3.29 7.17
C ARG A 273 5.98 3.98 6.44
N SER A 274 5.51 3.41 5.34
CA SER A 274 4.36 3.91 4.59
C SER A 274 3.37 2.78 4.37
N ASP A 275 2.12 2.99 4.78
CA ASP A 275 0.99 2.08 4.59
C ASP A 275 0.11 2.58 3.45
N PHE A 276 -0.18 1.71 2.50
CA PHE A 276 -0.89 2.06 1.27
C PHE A 276 -2.31 1.50 1.29
N SER A 277 -3.26 2.32 0.85
CA SER A 277 -4.63 1.88 0.60
C SER A 277 -5.16 2.53 -0.67
N GLU A 278 -5.97 1.76 -1.40
CA GLU A 278 -6.68 2.25 -2.58
C GLU A 278 -8.16 2.39 -2.24
N LEU A 279 -8.71 3.55 -2.55
CA LEU A 279 -10.12 3.88 -2.34
C LEU A 279 -10.79 4.06 -3.69
N ALA A 280 -12.02 3.55 -3.81
CA ALA A 280 -12.85 3.88 -4.95
C ALA A 280 -12.97 5.41 -5.08
N ARG A 281 -12.90 5.92 -6.31
CA ARG A 281 -12.97 7.36 -6.60
C ARG A 281 -14.39 7.92 -6.44
N THR A 282 -14.89 7.89 -5.21
CA THR A 282 -16.19 8.45 -4.82
C THR A 282 -16.06 9.95 -4.49
N PRO A 283 -17.18 10.70 -4.44
CA PRO A 283 -17.17 12.09 -3.98
C PRO A 283 -16.49 12.28 -2.61
N ASP A 284 -16.72 11.35 -1.67
CA ASP A 284 -16.12 11.41 -0.34
C ASP A 284 -14.59 11.22 -0.39
N ALA A 285 -14.09 10.31 -1.22
CA ALA A 285 -12.65 10.14 -1.41
C ALA A 285 -12.02 11.38 -2.05
N LEU A 286 -12.68 11.96 -3.06
CA LEU A 286 -12.22 13.17 -3.74
C LEU A 286 -12.24 14.41 -2.82
N ALA A 287 -13.18 14.48 -1.86
CA ALA A 287 -13.21 15.57 -0.89
C ALA A 287 -11.95 15.60 -0.02
N ASN A 288 -11.27 14.47 0.20
CA ASN A 288 -10.00 14.43 0.93
C ASN A 288 -8.85 15.14 0.19
N LEU A 289 -8.95 15.37 -1.12
CA LEU A 289 -7.90 16.06 -1.89
C LEU A 289 -7.97 17.59 -1.79
N THR A 290 -9.06 18.12 -1.23
CA THR A 290 -9.25 19.57 -1.11
C THR A 290 -8.77 20.06 0.25
N VAL A 291 -8.02 21.15 0.25
CA VAL A 291 -7.66 21.88 1.47
C VAL A 291 -8.63 23.03 1.68
N VAL A 292 -9.21 23.09 2.87
CA VAL A 292 -10.04 24.21 3.32
C VAL A 292 -9.29 24.92 4.46
N PRO A 293 -8.74 26.13 4.23
CA PRO A 293 -8.13 26.90 5.30
C PRO A 293 -9.08 27.07 6.48
N PRO A 294 -8.68 26.73 7.72
CA PRO A 294 -9.56 26.84 8.87
C PRO A 294 -10.01 28.28 9.13
N ALA A 295 -11.19 28.44 9.72
CA ALA A 295 -11.69 29.77 10.10
C ALA A 295 -10.69 30.49 11.02
N GLY A 296 -10.44 31.78 10.73
CA GLY A 296 -9.50 32.61 11.48
C GLY A 296 -8.02 32.43 11.09
N PHE A 297 -7.71 31.69 10.02
CA PHE A 297 -6.38 31.72 9.41
C PHE A 297 -6.26 32.93 8.47
N THR A 298 -5.08 33.54 8.44
CA THR A 298 -4.82 34.73 7.62
C THR A 298 -4.22 34.35 6.27
N ARG A 299 -4.79 34.85 5.17
CA ARG A 299 -4.17 34.69 3.85
C ARG A 299 -2.93 35.59 3.77
N VAL A 300 -1.78 35.01 3.43
CA VAL A 300 -0.52 35.74 3.23
C VAL A 300 0.00 35.52 1.80
N PRO A 301 0.91 36.37 1.30
CA PRO A 301 1.68 36.05 0.10
C PRO A 301 2.49 34.76 0.30
N PRO A 302 2.77 33.97 -0.75
CA PRO A 302 3.71 32.86 -0.65
C PRO A 302 5.05 33.31 -0.06
N PRO A 303 5.65 32.52 0.84
CA PRO A 303 6.99 32.83 1.32
C PRO A 303 7.94 32.86 0.12
N VAL A 304 8.82 33.86 0.08
CA VAL A 304 9.86 33.91 -0.95
C VAL A 304 10.76 32.72 -0.71
N SER A 305 10.69 31.70 -1.57
CA SER A 305 11.64 30.59 -1.57
C SER A 305 13.03 31.21 -1.58
N ALA A 306 13.83 30.94 -0.53
CA ALA A 306 15.23 31.32 -0.57
C ALA A 306 15.78 30.75 -1.88
N PRO A 307 16.55 31.53 -2.67
CA PRO A 307 17.16 30.98 -3.88
C PRO A 307 17.86 29.69 -3.45
N GLU A 308 17.54 28.57 -4.10
CA GLU A 308 18.17 27.27 -3.84
C GLU A 308 19.67 27.47 -3.97
N GLY A 309 20.30 27.76 -2.84
CA GLY A 309 21.70 28.12 -2.77
C GLY A 309 22.47 26.84 -2.96
N VAL A 310 23.21 26.79 -4.07
CA VAL A 310 24.28 25.85 -4.40
C VAL A 310 24.94 25.33 -3.12
N GLY A 311 24.53 24.14 -2.69
CA GLY A 311 25.10 23.39 -1.57
C GLY A 311 25.90 22.22 -2.08
#